data_AF-A0A378FUX1-F1
#
_entry.id   AF-A0A378FUX1-F1
#
_cell.length_a   1.000
_cell.length_b   1.000
_cell.length_c   1.000
_cell.angle_alpha   90.00
_cell.angle_beta   90.00
_cell.angle_gamma   90.00
#
_symmetry.space_group_name_H-M   'P 1'
#
loop_
_entity.id
_entity.type
_entity.pdbx_description
1 polymer ?
#
loop_
_entity_poly.entity_id
_entity_poly.type
_entity_poly.pdbx_seq_one_letter_code
_entity_poly.pdbx_strand_id
1 'polypeptide(L)'
;MYQVVASDLDGTLLSPDHFLTPYAKETLKLLTARGINFVFATGRHYIDVGQIRDNLGIRSYMITSNGARVHDSDGQQIFAHNLDRDIAADLFEIVRNDPKIVTNVYREDEWYMNRHRPEEMRFFKEAVFNYKLYEPGELDPQGISKVFFTCEDHEHLLPLEQAMNARWGDRVNVSFSTLTCLEVMAGGVSKGMRWRRWRRCSATLFPIASPSATV
;
A
#
# COMPACT_ATOMS: atom_id res chain seq x y z
N MET A 1 19.88 -19.12 -8.70
CA MET A 1 19.97 -17.79 -8.06
C MET A 1 18.76 -16.97 -8.48
N TYR A 2 18.09 -16.28 -7.56
CA TYR A 2 16.94 -15.41 -7.89
C TYR A 2 17.44 -14.05 -8.40
N GLN A 3 16.92 -13.58 -9.54
CA GLN A 3 17.30 -12.29 -10.15
C GLN A 3 16.55 -11.09 -9.58
N VAL A 4 15.48 -11.35 -8.81
CA VAL A 4 14.69 -10.29 -8.18
C VAL A 4 14.30 -10.69 -6.77
N VAL A 5 14.54 -9.78 -5.83
CA VAL A 5 14.12 -9.86 -4.42
C VAL A 5 12.91 -8.96 -4.25
N ALA A 6 11.82 -9.53 -3.73
CA ALA A 6 10.65 -8.77 -3.31
C ALA A 6 10.56 -8.80 -1.78
N SER A 7 10.38 -7.64 -1.15
CA SER A 7 10.28 -7.53 0.30
C SER A 7 9.16 -6.58 0.70
N ASP A 8 8.47 -6.92 1.78
CA ASP A 8 7.69 -5.93 2.53
C ASP A 8 8.64 -4.94 3.24
N LEU A 9 8.10 -3.81 3.69
CA LEU A 9 8.83 -2.79 4.45
C LEU A 9 8.61 -2.98 5.94
N ASP A 10 7.42 -2.63 6.42
CA ASP A 10 7.06 -2.61 7.83
C ASP A 10 7.07 -4.02 8.43
N GLY A 11 7.76 -4.19 9.56
CA GLY A 11 7.91 -5.49 10.22
C GLY A 11 8.71 -6.53 9.42
N THR A 12 9.35 -6.15 8.31
CA THR A 12 10.16 -7.06 7.46
C THR A 12 11.54 -6.50 7.16
N LEU A 13 11.64 -5.48 6.30
CA LEU A 13 12.92 -4.85 5.94
C LEU A 13 13.30 -3.74 6.92
N LEU A 14 12.31 -2.99 7.37
CA LEU A 14 12.50 -1.95 8.37
C LEU A 14 12.61 -2.57 9.76
N SER A 15 13.40 -1.94 10.62
CA SER A 15 13.47 -2.29 12.03
C SER A 15 12.11 -2.05 12.72
N PRO A 16 11.91 -2.56 13.96
CA PRO A 16 10.74 -2.22 14.76
C PRO A 16 10.51 -0.71 14.97
N ASP A 17 11.60 0.07 14.92
CA ASP A 17 11.57 1.53 14.98
C ASP A 17 11.30 2.20 13.61
N HIS A 18 10.91 1.43 12.60
CA HIS A 18 10.61 1.88 11.23
C HIS A 18 11.78 2.50 10.47
N PHE A 19 13.02 2.15 10.85
CA PHE A 19 14.23 2.63 10.17
C PHE A 19 14.87 1.57 9.29
N LEU A 20 15.48 2.02 8.20
CA LEU A 20 16.35 1.19 7.38
C LEU A 20 17.76 1.17 7.97
N THR A 21 18.15 0.03 8.55
CA THR A 21 19.43 -0.11 9.25
C THR A 21 20.63 0.00 8.29
N PRO A 22 21.82 0.42 8.78
CA PRO A 22 23.04 0.45 7.96
C PRO A 22 23.36 -0.90 7.31
N TYR A 23 23.13 -2.00 8.04
CA TYR A 23 23.32 -3.36 7.55
C TYR A 23 22.39 -3.68 6.36
N ALA A 24 21.10 -3.33 6.48
CA ALA A 24 20.14 -3.53 5.39
C ALA A 24 20.53 -2.70 4.16
N LYS A 25 20.89 -1.42 4.35
CA LYS A 25 21.37 -0.55 3.25
C LYS A 25 22.58 -1.14 2.53
N GLU A 26 23.57 -1.64 3.26
CA GLU A 26 24.76 -2.23 2.67
C GLU A 26 24.44 -3.53 1.91
N THR A 27 23.54 -4.35 2.46
CA THR A 27 23.07 -5.58 1.81
C THR A 27 22.39 -5.27 0.47
N LEU A 28 21.51 -4.27 0.44
CA LEU A 28 20.85 -3.83 -0.79
C LEU A 28 21.85 -3.39 -1.86
N LYS A 29 22.87 -2.60 -1.48
CA LYS A 29 23.93 -2.16 -2.38
C LYS A 29 24.76 -3.32 -2.94
N LEU A 30 25.19 -4.24 -2.08
CA LEU A 30 25.99 -5.40 -2.46
C LEU A 30 25.25 -6.32 -3.45
N LEU A 31 23.96 -6.53 -3.24
CA LEU A 31 23.12 -7.34 -4.14
C LEU A 31 22.85 -6.60 -5.47
N THR A 32 22.58 -5.30 -5.41
CA THR A 32 22.39 -4.46 -6.60
C THR A 32 23.65 -4.44 -7.48
N ALA A 33 24.84 -4.35 -6.88
CA ALA A 33 26.13 -4.42 -7.58
C ALA A 33 26.37 -5.79 -8.27
N ARG A 34 25.64 -6.83 -7.86
CA ARG A 34 25.65 -8.17 -8.48
C ARG A 34 24.53 -8.36 -9.51
N GLY A 35 23.80 -7.31 -9.87
CA GLY A 35 22.71 -7.35 -10.85
C GLY A 35 21.37 -7.82 -10.29
N ILE A 36 21.22 -7.95 -8.97
CA ILE A 36 19.94 -8.32 -8.35
C ILE A 36 19.02 -7.10 -8.28
N ASN A 37 17.80 -7.27 -8.76
CA ASN A 37 16.78 -6.22 -8.74
C ASN A 37 15.95 -6.30 -7.46
N PHE A 38 15.45 -5.15 -6.98
CA PHE A 38 14.60 -5.06 -5.80
C PHE A 38 13.22 -4.49 -6.12
N VAL A 39 12.21 -5.09 -5.52
CA VAL A 39 10.83 -4.59 -5.51
C VAL A 39 10.32 -4.55 -4.09
N PHE A 40 9.92 -3.37 -3.61
CA PHE A 40 9.38 -3.20 -2.28
C PHE A 40 7.86 -3.12 -2.34
N ALA A 41 7.16 -3.79 -1.42
CA ALA A 41 5.70 -3.90 -1.43
C ALA A 41 5.10 -3.58 -0.07
N THR A 42 4.43 -2.43 0.06
CA THR A 42 3.89 -1.92 1.34
C THR A 42 2.40 -1.59 1.26
N GLY A 43 1.75 -1.53 2.43
CA GLY A 43 0.40 -0.98 2.59
C GLY A 43 0.35 0.55 2.63
N ARG A 44 1.49 1.21 2.85
CA ARG A 44 1.62 2.67 2.94
C ARG A 44 1.29 3.36 1.61
N HIS A 45 0.96 4.65 1.70
CA HIS A 45 0.81 5.52 0.55
C HIS A 45 2.16 5.80 -0.12
N TYR A 46 2.19 6.15 -1.41
CA TYR A 46 3.44 6.43 -2.12
C TYR A 46 4.18 7.64 -1.55
N ILE A 47 3.45 8.69 -1.18
CA ILE A 47 4.01 9.89 -0.52
C ILE A 47 4.61 9.54 0.85
N ASP A 48 3.94 8.66 1.61
CA ASP A 48 4.38 8.27 2.96
C ASP A 48 5.71 7.50 2.95
N VAL A 49 6.02 6.76 1.88
CA VAL A 49 7.31 6.07 1.74
C VAL A 49 8.42 6.92 1.14
N GLY A 50 8.20 8.21 0.87
CA GLY A 50 9.19 9.10 0.25
C GLY A 50 10.54 9.08 0.97
N GLN A 51 10.55 9.31 2.29
CA GLN A 51 11.78 9.29 3.08
C GLN A 51 12.47 7.92 3.09
N ILE A 52 11.70 6.82 3.11
CA ILE A 52 12.27 5.46 3.07
C ILE A 52 12.92 5.23 1.72
N ARG A 53 12.23 5.57 0.63
CA ARG A 53 12.70 5.42 -0.75
C ARG A 53 14.02 6.15 -0.97
N ASP A 54 14.07 7.42 -0.55
CA ASP A 54 15.25 8.27 -0.74
C ASP A 54 16.45 7.75 0.07
N ASN A 55 16.18 7.01 1.15
CA ASN A 55 17.19 6.38 2.00
C ASN A 55 17.64 4.97 1.57
N LEU A 56 16.96 4.32 0.62
CA LEU A 56 17.32 2.96 0.15
C LEU A 56 18.69 2.93 -0.52
N GLY A 57 19.08 4.02 -1.20
CA GLY A 57 20.36 4.13 -1.90
C GLY A 57 20.48 3.23 -3.14
N ILE A 58 19.37 2.68 -3.64
CA ILE A 58 19.30 1.82 -4.83
C ILE A 58 18.06 2.16 -5.67
N ARG A 59 18.14 1.92 -6.98
CA ARG A 59 16.97 1.99 -7.87
C ARG A 59 16.10 0.75 -7.65
N SER A 60 14.81 0.95 -7.41
CA SER A 60 13.87 -0.15 -7.14
C SER A 60 12.46 0.21 -7.59
N TYR A 61 11.62 -0.80 -7.81
CA TYR A 61 10.19 -0.58 -8.01
C TYR A 61 9.48 -0.54 -6.66
N MET A 62 8.42 0.28 -6.60
CA MET A 62 7.61 0.43 -5.39
C MET A 62 6.17 0.02 -5.66
N ILE A 63 5.71 -0.99 -4.95
CA ILE A 63 4.31 -1.42 -4.89
C ILE A 63 3.72 -0.80 -3.61
N THR A 64 2.75 0.10 -3.76
CA THR A 64 2.11 0.81 -2.63
C THR A 64 0.61 0.56 -2.57
N SER A 65 -0.03 0.98 -1.48
CA SER A 65 -1.45 0.74 -1.20
C SER A 65 -1.84 -0.73 -1.39
N ASN A 66 -1.05 -1.65 -0.82
CA ASN A 66 -1.22 -3.10 -0.91
C ASN A 66 -1.30 -3.67 -2.34
N GLY A 67 -0.68 -2.99 -3.30
CA GLY A 67 -0.73 -3.41 -4.70
C GLY A 67 -1.67 -2.61 -5.58
N ALA A 68 -2.40 -1.62 -5.06
CA ALA A 68 -3.25 -0.75 -5.86
C ALA A 68 -2.42 0.20 -6.76
N ARG A 69 -1.15 0.43 -6.43
CA ARG A 69 -0.25 1.33 -7.16
C ARG A 69 1.11 0.66 -7.43
N VAL A 70 1.72 1.02 -8.56
CA VAL A 70 3.13 0.70 -8.86
C VAL A 70 3.83 1.91 -9.42
N HIS A 71 4.99 2.21 -8.87
CA HIS A 71 5.91 3.22 -9.37
C HIS A 71 7.24 2.58 -9.76
N ASP A 72 7.87 3.12 -10.80
CA ASP A 72 9.26 2.79 -11.12
C ASP A 72 10.26 3.52 -10.21
N SER A 73 11.54 3.32 -10.48
CA SER A 73 12.64 3.94 -9.74
C SER A 73 12.79 5.44 -9.98
N ASP A 74 12.19 5.99 -11.04
CA ASP A 74 12.17 7.44 -11.30
C ASP A 74 10.91 8.10 -10.73
N GLY A 75 10.06 7.30 -10.10
CA GLY A 75 8.82 7.72 -9.44
C GLY A 75 7.64 7.88 -10.39
N GLN A 76 7.72 7.37 -11.61
CA GLN A 76 6.60 7.39 -12.53
C GLN A 76 5.59 6.31 -12.17
N GLN A 77 4.31 6.69 -12.10
CA GLN A 77 3.23 5.75 -11.87
C GLN A 77 3.01 4.88 -13.13
N ILE A 78 3.40 3.61 -13.05
CA ILE A 78 3.21 2.65 -14.15
C ILE A 78 1.78 2.12 -14.15
N PHE A 79 1.16 2.05 -12.98
CA PHE A 79 -0.09 1.33 -12.81
C PHE A 79 -0.91 1.85 -11.63
N ALA A 80 -2.23 1.96 -11.84
CA ALA A 80 -3.24 2.17 -10.80
C ALA A 80 -4.44 1.20 -10.96
N HIS A 81 -4.88 0.56 -9.88
CA HIS A 81 -6.13 -0.21 -9.78
C HIS A 81 -6.92 0.37 -8.63
N ASN A 82 -8.02 1.02 -8.95
CA ASN A 82 -8.89 1.64 -7.97
C ASN A 82 -10.08 0.75 -7.64
N LEU A 83 -10.69 0.99 -6.49
CA LEU A 83 -12.00 0.44 -6.16
C LEU A 83 -13.03 0.87 -7.22
N ASP A 84 -14.01 0.00 -7.46
CA ASP A 84 -15.17 0.34 -8.29
C ASP A 84 -15.94 1.49 -7.65
N ARG A 85 -16.45 2.40 -8.48
CA ARG A 85 -17.07 3.66 -8.02
C ARG A 85 -18.24 3.43 -7.06
N ASP A 86 -19.09 2.45 -7.33
CA ASP A 86 -20.24 2.10 -6.50
C ASP A 86 -19.79 1.57 -5.13
N ILE A 87 -18.77 0.72 -5.10
CA ILE A 87 -18.21 0.18 -3.86
C ILE A 87 -17.53 1.28 -3.04
N ALA A 88 -16.72 2.12 -3.68
CA ALA A 88 -16.04 3.23 -3.01
C ALA A 88 -17.05 4.18 -2.34
N ALA A 89 -18.12 4.57 -3.05
CA ALA A 89 -19.17 5.42 -2.51
C ALA A 89 -19.85 4.80 -1.28
N ASP A 90 -20.15 3.49 -1.32
CA ASP A 90 -20.72 2.78 -0.18
C ASP A 90 -19.75 2.73 1.01
N LEU A 91 -18.47 2.46 0.76
CA LEU A 91 -17.44 2.32 1.79
C LEU A 91 -17.20 3.62 2.58
N PHE A 92 -17.43 4.79 1.97
CA PHE A 92 -17.28 6.08 2.66
C PHE A 92 -18.26 6.23 3.83
N GLU A 93 -19.46 5.66 3.69
CA GLU A 93 -20.57 5.91 4.61
C GLU A 93 -21.01 4.68 5.41
N ILE A 94 -20.54 3.48 5.05
CA ILE A 94 -21.01 2.19 5.62
C ILE A 94 -21.01 2.12 7.15
N VAL A 95 -20.04 2.79 7.79
CA VAL A 95 -19.91 2.87 9.26
C VAL A 95 -19.80 4.30 9.75
N ARG A 96 -20.30 5.28 8.99
CA ARG A 96 -20.21 6.71 9.36
C ARG A 96 -20.76 6.95 10.76
N ASN A 97 -21.87 6.32 11.14
CA ASN A 97 -22.49 6.56 12.45
C ASN A 97 -21.86 5.77 13.60
N ASP A 98 -20.90 4.89 13.32
CA ASP A 98 -20.18 4.16 14.36
C ASP A 98 -19.15 5.10 15.04
N PRO A 99 -19.26 5.38 16.34
CA PRO A 99 -18.32 6.27 17.02
C PRO A 99 -16.93 5.63 17.22
N LYS A 100 -16.81 4.30 17.17
CA LYS A 100 -15.56 3.58 17.41
C LYS A 100 -14.69 3.47 16.16
N ILE A 101 -15.28 3.61 14.97
CA ILE A 101 -14.59 3.39 13.71
C ILE A 101 -14.38 4.71 12.98
N VAL A 102 -13.13 4.97 12.61
CA VAL A 102 -12.78 6.06 11.69
C VAL A 102 -12.53 5.47 10.30
N THR A 103 -13.18 6.05 9.30
CA THR A 103 -13.05 5.69 7.89
C THR A 103 -12.02 6.59 7.24
N ASN A 104 -11.01 5.97 6.64
CA ASN A 104 -9.91 6.63 5.97
C ASN A 104 -9.90 6.25 4.50
N VAL A 105 -9.57 7.19 3.63
CA VAL A 105 -9.60 6.99 2.18
C VAL A 105 -8.31 7.52 1.58
N TYR A 106 -7.66 6.73 0.72
CA TYR A 106 -6.58 7.20 -0.14
C TYR A 106 -7.10 7.41 -1.56
N ARG A 107 -7.27 8.68 -1.91
CA ARG A 107 -7.72 9.13 -3.23
C ARG A 107 -6.56 9.81 -3.94
N GLU A 108 -6.04 9.16 -4.97
CA GLU A 108 -4.80 9.59 -5.62
C GLU A 108 -3.72 9.94 -4.59
N ASP A 109 -3.21 11.17 -4.61
CA ASP A 109 -2.16 11.66 -3.71
C ASP A 109 -2.69 12.26 -2.39
N GLU A 110 -3.96 12.05 -2.09
CA GLU A 110 -4.64 12.65 -0.94
C GLU A 110 -5.15 11.60 0.05
N TRP A 111 -5.01 11.90 1.33
CA TRP A 111 -5.61 11.15 2.42
C TRP A 111 -6.82 11.89 2.95
N TYR A 112 -7.94 11.18 3.07
CA TYR A 112 -9.18 11.69 3.63
C TYR A 112 -9.60 10.89 4.86
N MET A 113 -10.28 11.55 5.79
CA MET A 113 -10.87 10.96 7.00
C MET A 113 -12.30 11.45 7.21
N ASN A 114 -13.18 10.57 7.70
CA ASN A 114 -14.57 10.95 7.97
C ASN A 114 -14.73 11.81 9.22
N ARG A 115 -13.78 11.75 10.16
CA ARG A 115 -13.70 12.57 11.39
C ARG A 115 -12.30 12.52 11.96
N HIS A 116 -11.99 13.44 12.87
CA HIS A 116 -10.74 13.40 13.62
C HIS A 116 -10.67 12.16 14.52
N ARG A 117 -9.47 11.59 14.66
CA ARG A 117 -9.16 10.77 15.83
C ARG A 117 -8.73 11.66 17.00
N PRO A 118 -9.23 11.41 18.22
CA PRO A 118 -8.86 12.20 19.40
C PRO A 118 -7.34 12.29 19.62
N GLU A 119 -6.60 11.21 19.36
CA GLU A 119 -5.15 11.14 19.60
C GLU A 119 -4.28 11.79 18.50
N GLU A 120 -4.75 11.78 17.25
CA GLU A 120 -3.96 12.23 16.09
C GLU A 120 -3.94 13.76 15.92
N MET A 121 -4.76 14.51 16.68
CA MET A 121 -4.76 15.98 16.64
C MET A 121 -3.42 16.62 17.07
N ARG A 122 -2.57 15.91 17.83
CA ARG A 122 -1.30 16.46 18.35
C ARG A 122 -0.09 16.24 17.43
N PHE A 123 -0.09 15.18 16.62
CA PHE A 123 1.05 14.82 15.74
C PHE A 123 0.91 15.35 14.30
N PHE A 124 -0.25 15.92 13.96
CA PHE A 124 -0.60 16.38 12.61
C PHE A 124 0.28 17.50 12.04
N LYS A 125 0.98 18.27 12.87
CA LYS A 125 1.73 19.46 12.37
C LYS A 125 3.09 19.14 11.74
N GLU A 126 3.61 17.92 11.88
CA GLU A 126 4.97 17.57 11.46
C GLU A 126 5.03 16.50 10.35
N ALA A 127 3.89 15.88 10.01
CA ALA A 127 3.83 14.86 8.97
C ALA A 127 3.82 15.49 7.57
N VAL A 128 4.58 14.90 6.64
CA VAL A 128 4.59 15.30 5.22
C VAL A 128 3.27 14.91 4.52
N PHE A 129 2.59 13.88 5.02
CA PHE A 129 1.35 13.35 4.47
C PHE A 129 0.20 13.55 5.47
N ASN A 130 -0.68 14.50 5.17
CA ASN A 130 -1.75 14.95 6.06
C ASN A 130 -3.13 14.58 5.51
N TYR A 131 -4.08 14.32 6.40
CA TYR A 131 -5.46 14.06 6.04
C TYR A 131 -6.29 15.33 5.83
N LYS A 132 -7.33 15.22 5.02
CA LYS A 132 -8.44 16.16 4.90
C LYS A 132 -9.71 15.52 5.43
N LEU A 133 -10.57 16.29 6.09
CA LEU A 133 -11.90 15.80 6.43
C LEU A 133 -12.81 15.82 5.19
N TYR A 134 -13.79 14.91 5.15
CA TYR A 134 -14.87 14.95 4.16
C TYR A 134 -16.23 14.76 4.82
N GLU A 135 -17.24 15.45 4.30
CA GLU A 135 -18.64 15.23 4.66
C GLU A 135 -19.32 14.28 3.66
N PRO A 136 -20.45 13.66 4.07
CA PRO A 136 -21.17 12.72 3.21
C PRO A 136 -21.54 13.33 1.85
N GLY A 137 -21.17 12.62 0.79
CA GLY A 137 -21.44 13.02 -0.59
C GLY A 137 -20.47 14.05 -1.20
N GLU A 138 -19.51 14.58 -0.44
CA GLU A 138 -18.52 15.54 -0.96
C GLU A 138 -17.30 14.86 -1.60
N LEU A 139 -16.95 13.66 -1.15
CA LEU A 139 -15.79 12.94 -1.66
C LEU A 139 -16.11 12.20 -2.97
N ASP A 140 -15.39 12.51 -4.04
CA ASP A 140 -15.52 11.83 -5.33
C ASP A 140 -15.05 10.37 -5.23
N PRO A 141 -15.92 9.38 -5.53
CA PRO A 141 -15.58 7.96 -5.44
C PRO A 141 -14.68 7.42 -6.56
N GLN A 142 -14.11 8.28 -7.42
CA GLN A 142 -13.07 7.90 -8.37
C GLN A 142 -11.66 8.12 -7.81
N GLY A 143 -10.69 7.38 -8.33
CA GLY A 143 -9.28 7.50 -7.93
C GLY A 143 -8.93 6.83 -6.60
N ILE A 144 -9.82 5.98 -6.07
CA ILE A 144 -9.67 5.41 -4.71
C ILE A 144 -8.78 4.17 -4.75
N SER A 145 -7.56 4.30 -4.24
CA SER A 145 -6.60 3.19 -4.16
C SER A 145 -6.98 2.20 -3.06
N LYS A 146 -7.46 2.70 -1.92
CA LYS A 146 -7.99 1.90 -0.80
C LYS A 146 -8.89 2.73 0.12
N VAL A 147 -9.78 2.04 0.81
CA VAL A 147 -10.48 2.54 2.00
C VAL A 147 -10.03 1.69 3.18
N PHE A 148 -9.80 2.29 4.35
CA PHE A 148 -9.40 1.54 5.54
C PHE A 148 -10.08 2.07 6.79
N PHE A 149 -10.50 1.12 7.63
CA PHE A 149 -11.25 1.33 8.84
C PHE A 149 -10.34 1.09 10.03
N THR A 150 -10.37 2.03 10.95
CA THR A 150 -9.48 2.04 12.11
C THR A 150 -10.27 2.10 13.39
N CYS A 151 -9.97 1.18 14.30
CA CYS A 151 -10.65 1.00 15.57
C CYS A 151 -9.67 0.37 16.56
N GLU A 152 -9.66 0.80 17.82
CA GLU A 152 -8.84 0.19 18.87
C GLU A 152 -9.29 -1.24 19.22
N ASP A 153 -10.57 -1.52 19.00
CA ASP A 153 -11.21 -2.80 19.31
C ASP A 153 -11.23 -3.70 18.06
N HIS A 154 -10.29 -4.65 18.02
CA HIS A 154 -10.16 -5.60 16.90
C HIS A 154 -11.44 -6.41 16.65
N GLU A 155 -12.08 -6.87 17.73
CA GLU A 155 -13.29 -7.68 17.67
C GLU A 155 -14.46 -6.90 17.06
N HIS A 156 -14.45 -5.57 17.18
CA HIS A 156 -15.43 -4.69 16.57
C HIS A 156 -15.27 -4.57 15.03
N LEU A 157 -14.09 -4.87 14.49
CA LEU A 157 -13.82 -4.87 13.05
C LEU A 157 -14.15 -6.22 12.37
N LEU A 158 -14.17 -7.33 13.11
CA LEU A 158 -14.42 -8.67 12.54
C LEU A 158 -15.80 -8.80 11.86
N PRO A 159 -16.92 -8.33 12.45
CA PRO A 159 -18.22 -8.36 11.79
C PRO A 159 -18.26 -7.50 10.52
N LEU A 160 -17.52 -6.38 10.52
CA LEU A 160 -17.41 -5.50 9.36
C LEU A 160 -16.67 -6.20 8.21
N GLU A 161 -15.56 -6.88 8.49
CA GLU A 161 -14.86 -7.71 7.51
C GLU A 161 -15.79 -8.75 6.88
N GLN A 162 -16.52 -9.51 7.70
CA GLN A 162 -17.46 -10.53 7.21
C GLN A 162 -18.57 -9.92 6.35
N ALA A 163 -19.14 -8.80 6.77
CA ALA A 163 -20.20 -8.12 6.04
C ALA A 163 -19.73 -7.62 4.66
N MET A 164 -18.52 -7.05 4.57
CA MET A 164 -17.96 -6.56 3.31
C MET A 164 -17.63 -7.70 2.34
N ASN A 165 -17.03 -8.79 2.85
CA ASN A 165 -16.74 -9.98 2.06
C ASN A 165 -18.05 -10.62 1.54
N ALA A 166 -19.08 -10.72 2.36
CA ALA A 166 -20.38 -11.26 1.95
C ALA A 166 -21.10 -10.35 0.93
N ARG A 167 -20.98 -9.03 1.07
CA ARG A 167 -21.65 -8.05 0.20
C ARG A 167 -21.05 -7.97 -1.20
N TRP A 168 -19.72 -7.98 -1.33
CA TRP A 168 -19.05 -7.70 -2.60
C TRP A 168 -18.22 -8.86 -3.16
N GLY A 169 -17.92 -9.89 -2.37
CA GLY A 169 -17.18 -11.07 -2.81
C GLY A 169 -15.90 -10.72 -3.57
N ASP A 170 -15.74 -11.31 -4.76
CA ASP A 170 -14.56 -11.14 -5.61
C ASP A 170 -14.30 -9.70 -6.09
N ARG A 171 -15.26 -8.78 -5.91
CA ARG A 171 -15.08 -7.36 -6.29
C ARG A 171 -14.22 -6.58 -5.30
N VAL A 172 -13.94 -7.14 -4.12
CA VAL A 172 -13.08 -6.52 -3.10
C VAL A 172 -12.00 -7.50 -2.64
N ASN A 173 -10.90 -6.94 -2.15
CA ASN A 173 -9.96 -7.64 -1.29
C ASN A 173 -9.95 -6.95 0.07
N VAL A 174 -10.49 -7.62 1.08
CA VAL A 174 -10.55 -7.15 2.46
C VAL A 174 -9.43 -7.83 3.26
N SER A 175 -8.60 -7.06 3.95
CA SER A 175 -7.49 -7.59 4.73
C SER A 175 -7.11 -6.69 5.89
N PHE A 176 -6.82 -7.28 7.04
CA PHE A 176 -6.16 -6.57 8.15
C PHE A 176 -4.67 -6.32 7.84
N SER A 177 -4.20 -5.11 8.11
CA SER A 177 -2.75 -4.80 8.14
C SER A 177 -2.19 -4.80 9.55
N THR A 178 -2.97 -4.31 10.51
CA THR A 178 -2.77 -4.49 11.96
C THR A 178 -4.10 -4.93 12.58
N LEU A 179 -4.11 -5.34 13.85
CA LEU A 179 -5.36 -5.67 14.55
C LEU A 179 -6.36 -4.50 14.58
N THR A 180 -5.85 -3.27 14.51
CA THR A 180 -6.63 -2.02 14.60
C THR A 180 -6.92 -1.37 13.25
N CYS A 181 -6.56 -2.02 12.13
CA CYS A 181 -6.69 -1.46 10.79
C CYS A 181 -7.17 -2.52 9.78
N LEU A 182 -8.41 -2.38 9.34
CA LEU A 182 -9.05 -3.21 8.32
C LEU A 182 -9.06 -2.47 6.97
N GLU A 183 -8.40 -3.02 5.96
CA GLU A 183 -8.24 -2.37 4.65
C GLU A 183 -9.08 -3.04 3.57
N VAL A 184 -9.59 -2.23 2.65
CA VAL A 184 -10.38 -2.67 1.49
C VAL A 184 -9.76 -2.10 0.22
N MET A 185 -9.37 -3.00 -0.68
CA MET A 185 -8.90 -2.71 -2.03
C MET A 185 -9.84 -3.36 -3.06
N ALA A 186 -9.65 -3.02 -4.34
CA ALA A 186 -10.39 -3.67 -5.42
C ALA A 186 -10.10 -5.17 -5.52
N GLY A 187 -11.06 -5.92 -6.07
CA GLY A 187 -10.92 -7.33 -6.42
C GLY A 187 -9.67 -7.59 -7.26
N GLY A 188 -8.93 -8.64 -6.92
CA GLY A 188 -7.68 -8.98 -7.62
C GLY A 188 -6.49 -8.05 -7.32
N VAL A 189 -6.61 -7.15 -6.33
CA VAL A 189 -5.50 -6.30 -5.84
C VAL A 189 -4.92 -6.86 -4.56
N SER A 190 -3.66 -7.31 -4.61
CA SER A 190 -2.86 -7.64 -3.42
C SER A 190 -1.37 -7.48 -3.75
N LYS A 191 -0.50 -7.38 -2.73
CA LYS A 191 0.96 -7.36 -2.91
C LYS A 191 1.43 -8.55 -3.76
N GLY A 192 0.94 -9.75 -3.45
CA GLY A 192 1.30 -11.00 -4.14
C GLY A 192 0.80 -11.07 -5.59
N MET A 193 -0.44 -10.67 -5.85
CA MET A 193 -0.97 -10.61 -7.23
C MET A 193 -0.25 -9.54 -8.05
N ARG A 194 0.01 -8.38 -7.45
CA ARG A 194 0.76 -7.30 -8.10
C ARG A 194 2.15 -7.76 -8.47
N TRP A 195 2.82 -8.44 -7.55
CA TRP A 195 4.15 -8.99 -7.77
C TRP A 195 4.20 -9.97 -8.94
N ARG A 196 3.25 -10.92 -8.99
CA ARG A 196 3.14 -11.89 -10.10
C ARG A 196 2.90 -11.19 -11.44
N ARG A 197 2.05 -10.16 -11.47
CA ARG A 197 1.76 -9.39 -12.69
C ARG A 197 2.95 -8.55 -13.13
N TRP A 198 3.62 -7.87 -12.19
CA TRP A 198 4.86 -7.14 -12.46
C TRP A 198 5.90 -8.07 -13.06
N ARG A 199 6.15 -9.25 -12.46
CA ARG A 199 7.12 -10.23 -12.99
C ARG A 199 6.85 -10.64 -14.44
N ARG A 200 5.58 -10.76 -14.84
CA ARG A 200 5.20 -11.10 -16.21
C ARG A 200 5.46 -9.93 -17.17
N CYS A 201 5.14 -8.70 -16.78
CA CYS A 201 5.35 -7.51 -17.61
C CYS A 201 6.81 -7.03 -17.62
N SER A 202 7.55 -7.29 -16.56
CA SER A 202 8.95 -6.87 -16.40
C SER A 202 9.92 -7.81 -17.09
N ALA A 203 9.50 -9.03 -17.47
CA ALA A 203 10.31 -9.93 -18.30
C ALA A 203 10.70 -9.30 -19.66
N THR A 204 9.92 -8.32 -20.13
CA THR A 204 10.23 -7.48 -21.30
C THR A 204 11.10 -6.25 -20.99
N LEU A 205 11.12 -5.77 -19.74
CA LEU A 205 11.90 -4.59 -19.30
C LEU A 205 13.27 -4.97 -18.70
N PHE A 206 13.39 -6.20 -18.20
CA PHE A 206 14.61 -6.84 -17.75
C PHE A 206 14.77 -8.14 -18.55
N PRO A 207 15.28 -8.09 -19.79
CA PRO A 207 15.59 -9.31 -20.52
C PRO A 207 16.56 -10.11 -19.66
N ILE A 208 16.17 -11.34 -19.35
CA ILE A 208 17.06 -12.33 -18.74
C ILE A 208 18.23 -12.44 -19.69
N ALA A 209 19.40 -11.92 -19.32
CA ALA A 209 20.63 -12.26 -20.01
C ALA A 209 20.78 -13.78 -19.85
N SER A 210 20.45 -14.51 -20.91
CA SER A 210 20.77 -15.92 -21.02
C SER A 210 22.27 -16.05 -20.75
N PRO A 211 22.71 -16.93 -19.82
CA PRO A 211 24.13 -17.21 -19.74
C PRO A 211 24.53 -17.75 -21.11
N SER A 212 25.42 -17.04 -21.78
CA SER A 212 26.06 -17.52 -22.99
C SER A 212 26.59 -18.91 -22.67
N ALA A 213 25.99 -19.92 -23.28
CA ALA A 213 26.52 -21.27 -23.27
C ALA A 213 27.78 -21.24 -24.14
N THR A 214 28.91 -20.91 -23.52
CA THR A 214 30.21 -21.24 -24.06
C THR A 214 30.52 -22.67 -23.64
N VAL A 215 30.33 -23.57 -24.60
CA VAL A 215 30.87 -24.94 -24.64
C VAL A 215 32.39 -24.88 -24.79
#